data_AF-A0A8J7KGU4-F1
#
_entry.id   AF-A0A8J7KGU4-F1
#
_cell.length_a   1.000
_cell.length_b   1.000
_cell.length_c   1.000
_cell.angle_alpha   90.00
_cell.angle_beta   90.00
_cell.angle_gamma   90.00
#
_symmetry.space_group_name_H-M   'P 1'
#
loop_
_entity.id
_entity.type
_entity.pdbx_description
1 polymer ?
#
loop_
_entity_poly.entity_id
_entity_poly.type
_entity_poly.pdbx_seq_one_letter_code
_entity_poly.pdbx_strand_id
1 'polypeptide(L)'
;MKFTLILLLTLLAGSALANDDTGSAGRDAERSHLQALLAAQPGAEQECSAQSSNQVELKACLAALLPQAQQDRLNAEAAVLAAMKQLDRAQQRQHAVPALQKDKQAFAAYRKAHCAWVAASYGSGAGAGIAEAACLIDLDRTRAHELSKYYMR
;
A
#
# COMPACT_ATOMS: atom_id res chain seq x y z
N MET A 1 37.48 18.61 67.16
CA MET A 1 36.64 19.79 66.84
C MET A 1 35.76 19.40 65.66
N LYS A 2 34.59 18.78 65.91
CA LYS A 2 33.24 19.40 65.94
C LYS A 2 32.89 20.17 64.65
N PHE A 3 32.11 19.52 63.77
CA PHE A 3 30.89 20.08 63.13
C PHE A 3 29.96 18.93 62.71
N THR A 4 29.18 18.50 63.70
CA THR A 4 27.76 18.09 63.72
C THR A 4 26.91 18.70 62.58
N LEU A 5 25.92 18.10 61.89
CA LEU A 5 24.61 17.48 62.28
C LEU A 5 23.94 17.02 60.93
N ILE A 6 23.56 15.75 60.69
CA ILE A 6 22.21 15.12 60.85
C ILE A 6 21.26 15.10 59.63
N LEU A 7 20.76 13.86 59.39
CA LEU A 7 19.48 13.36 58.82
C LEU A 7 19.00 13.84 57.42
N LEU A 8 18.72 12.85 56.56
CA LEU A 8 17.35 12.33 56.46
C LEU A 8 17.30 10.89 55.93
N LEU A 9 16.57 10.08 56.70
CA LEU A 9 16.18 8.70 56.50
C LEU A 9 15.15 8.56 55.36
N THR A 10 15.13 7.35 54.77
CA THR A 10 13.98 6.51 54.35
C THR A 10 13.74 6.22 52.86
N LEU A 11 13.88 4.92 52.57
CA LEU A 11 13.03 4.01 51.80
C LEU A 11 12.33 4.50 50.51
N LEU A 12 12.48 3.73 49.43
CA LEU A 12 11.42 2.84 48.94
C LEU A 12 11.92 1.95 47.79
N ALA A 13 11.51 0.67 47.88
CA ALA A 13 11.61 -0.33 46.84
C ALA A 13 10.85 0.08 45.56
N GLY A 14 11.31 -0.43 44.42
CA GLY A 14 10.60 -0.31 43.15
C GLY A 14 11.29 -1.12 42.06
N SER A 15 11.02 -2.43 42.04
CA SER A 15 11.27 -3.30 40.90
C SER A 15 10.34 -2.93 39.73
N ALA A 16 10.72 -3.34 38.51
CA ALA A 16 9.92 -3.35 37.27
C ALA A 16 9.74 -1.95 36.62
N LEU A 17 10.01 -1.74 35.33
CA LEU A 17 9.67 -2.55 34.15
C LEU A 17 10.80 -2.46 33.11
N ALA A 18 11.36 -3.61 32.70
CA ALA A 18 12.07 -3.71 31.43
C ALA A 18 11.00 -3.66 30.33
N ASN A 19 10.93 -2.56 29.60
CA ASN A 19 9.96 -2.37 28.53
C ASN A 19 10.44 -3.10 27.27
N ASP A 20 9.57 -3.97 26.76
CA ASP A 20 9.73 -4.84 25.58
C ASP A 20 9.54 -4.04 24.26
N ASP A 21 10.21 -2.88 24.14
CA ASP A 21 10.00 -1.94 23.03
C ASP A 21 10.81 -2.27 21.76
N THR A 22 11.85 -3.10 21.88
CA THR A 22 12.73 -3.46 20.76
C THR A 22 12.02 -4.28 19.68
N GLY A 23 10.98 -5.05 20.04
CA GLY A 23 10.22 -5.87 19.09
C GLY A 23 9.27 -5.07 18.20
N SER A 24 8.72 -3.96 18.68
CA SER A 24 7.79 -3.11 17.92
C SER A 24 8.52 -2.35 16.82
N ALA A 25 9.63 -1.71 17.18
CA ALA A 25 10.43 -0.90 16.27
C ALA A 25 11.03 -1.74 15.11
N GLY A 26 11.43 -3.00 15.38
CA GLY A 26 11.93 -3.91 14.35
C GLY A 26 10.88 -4.27 13.30
N ARG A 27 9.64 -4.55 13.74
CA ARG A 27 8.53 -4.91 12.83
C ARG A 27 8.08 -3.73 11.95
N ASP A 28 8.11 -2.52 12.49
CA ASP A 28 7.77 -1.31 11.73
C ASP A 28 8.86 -0.94 10.71
N ALA A 29 10.14 -1.17 11.03
CA ALA A 29 11.26 -1.01 10.10
C ALA A 29 11.20 -2.03 8.96
N GLU A 30 10.92 -3.30 9.25
CA GLU A 30 10.74 -4.35 8.25
C GLU A 30 9.55 -4.05 7.32
N ARG A 31 8.41 -3.63 7.90
CA ARG A 31 7.24 -3.18 7.13
C ARG A 31 7.58 -2.02 6.21
N SER A 32 8.30 -1.01 6.72
CA SER A 32 8.72 0.16 5.94
C SER A 32 9.66 -0.20 4.81
N HIS A 33 10.57 -1.16 5.04
CA HIS A 33 11.50 -1.64 4.02
C HIS A 33 10.77 -2.42 2.92
N LEU A 34 9.84 -3.30 3.28
CA LEU A 34 8.96 -3.97 2.33
C LEU A 34 8.14 -2.95 1.52
N GLN A 35 7.60 -1.92 2.19
CA GLN A 35 6.88 -0.82 1.54
C GLN A 35 7.74 -0.10 0.48
N ALA A 36 9.02 0.13 0.79
CA ALA A 36 9.97 0.77 -0.12
C ALA A 36 10.34 -0.12 -1.30
N LEU A 37 10.53 -1.43 -1.08
CA LEU A 37 10.79 -2.40 -2.15
C LEU A 37 9.60 -2.54 -3.10
N LEU A 38 8.37 -2.57 -2.58
CA LEU A 38 7.16 -2.58 -3.39
C LEU A 38 6.98 -1.29 -4.20
N ALA A 39 7.38 -0.13 -3.66
CA ALA A 39 7.39 1.12 -4.40
C ALA A 39 8.51 1.22 -5.45
N ALA A 40 9.55 0.39 -5.33
CA ALA A 40 10.67 0.31 -6.25
C ALA A 40 10.52 -0.79 -7.32
N GLN A 41 9.40 -1.53 -7.32
CA GLN A 41 9.10 -2.51 -8.37
C GLN A 41 9.10 -1.80 -9.74
N PRO A 42 9.78 -2.36 -10.76
CA PRO A 42 9.73 -1.79 -12.10
C PRO A 42 8.28 -1.75 -12.57
N GLY A 43 7.91 -0.67 -13.26
CA GLY A 43 6.60 -0.57 -13.90
C GLY A 43 6.40 -1.71 -14.91
N ALA A 44 5.14 -1.99 -15.21
CA ALA A 44 4.77 -3.13 -16.05
C ALA A 44 5.39 -3.10 -17.45
N GLU A 45 5.58 -1.89 -18.02
CA GLU A 45 6.27 -1.74 -19.31
C GLU A 45 7.74 -2.18 -19.19
N GLN A 46 8.44 -1.75 -18.14
CA GLN A 46 9.83 -2.14 -17.91
C GLN A 46 9.95 -3.65 -17.67
N GLU A 47 9.09 -4.22 -16.83
CA GLU A 47 9.00 -5.66 -16.55
C GLU A 47 8.86 -6.46 -17.85
N CYS A 48 7.91 -6.08 -18.71
CA CYS A 48 7.70 -6.78 -19.97
C CYS A 48 8.79 -6.49 -21.01
N SER A 49 9.35 -5.28 -21.04
CA SER A 49 10.40 -4.92 -22.00
C SER A 49 11.69 -5.72 -21.79
N ALA A 50 12.01 -6.08 -20.54
CA ALA A 50 13.20 -6.86 -20.20
C ALA A 50 13.18 -8.29 -20.80
N GLN A 51 11.99 -8.79 -21.15
CA GLN A 51 11.77 -10.14 -21.69
C GLN A 51 11.18 -10.15 -23.11
N SER A 52 11.08 -8.98 -23.76
CA SER A 52 10.48 -8.84 -25.08
C SER A 52 11.50 -8.33 -26.10
N SER A 53 11.54 -8.93 -27.28
CA SER A 53 12.40 -8.51 -28.39
C SER A 53 11.73 -7.50 -29.34
N ASN A 54 10.40 -7.37 -29.24
CA ASN A 54 9.59 -6.53 -30.13
C ASN A 54 8.27 -6.11 -29.47
N GLN A 55 7.55 -5.19 -30.13
CA GLN A 55 6.29 -4.65 -29.60
C GLN A 55 5.14 -5.67 -29.53
N VAL A 56 5.18 -6.77 -30.29
CA VAL A 56 4.15 -7.81 -30.25
C VAL A 56 4.30 -8.63 -28.97
N GLU A 57 5.52 -9.04 -28.65
CA GLU A 57 5.86 -9.74 -27.40
C GLU A 57 5.57 -8.88 -26.16
N LEU A 58 5.94 -7.60 -26.21
CA LEU A 58 5.65 -6.64 -25.13
C LEU A 58 4.14 -6.54 -24.86
N LYS A 59 3.33 -6.39 -25.91
CA LYS A 59 1.86 -6.36 -25.78
C LYS A 59 1.29 -7.67 -25.24
N ALA A 60 1.81 -8.82 -25.68
CA ALA A 60 1.37 -10.12 -25.20
C ALA A 60 1.67 -10.30 -23.70
N CYS A 61 2.86 -9.87 -23.26
CA CYS A 61 3.21 -9.85 -21.84
C CYS A 61 2.26 -8.97 -21.02
N LEU A 62 2.04 -7.71 -21.44
CA LEU A 62 1.13 -6.79 -20.74
C LEU A 62 -0.29 -7.34 -20.68
N ALA A 63 -0.78 -7.94 -21.77
CA ALA A 63 -2.08 -8.58 -21.82
C ALA A 63 -2.21 -9.76 -20.84
N ALA A 64 -1.11 -10.47 -20.57
CA ALA A 64 -1.09 -11.55 -19.58
C ALA A 64 -1.04 -11.03 -18.13
N LEU A 65 -0.38 -9.89 -17.87
CA LEU A 65 -0.28 -9.29 -16.54
C LEU A 65 -1.56 -8.56 -16.10
N LEU A 66 -2.27 -7.93 -17.03
CA LEU A 66 -3.42 -7.07 -16.74
C LEU A 66 -4.53 -7.75 -15.92
N PRO A 67 -5.00 -8.97 -16.25
CA PRO A 67 -6.03 -9.63 -15.47
C PRO A 67 -5.62 -9.89 -14.02
N GLN A 68 -4.36 -10.25 -13.78
CA GLN A 68 -3.85 -10.50 -12.44
C GLN A 68 -3.81 -9.21 -11.61
N ALA A 69 -3.25 -8.13 -12.17
CA ALA A 69 -3.20 -6.84 -11.48
C ALA A 69 -4.61 -6.33 -11.13
N GLN A 70 -5.55 -6.46 -12.07
CA GLN A 70 -6.96 -6.13 -11.82
C GLN A 70 -7.54 -6.96 -10.67
N GLN A 71 -7.28 -8.26 -10.67
CA GLN A 71 -7.78 -9.16 -9.62
C GLN A 71 -7.16 -8.83 -8.25
N ASP A 72 -5.88 -8.51 -8.19
CA ASP A 72 -5.18 -8.12 -6.96
C ASP A 72 -5.80 -6.85 -6.35
N ARG A 73 -6.09 -5.84 -7.19
CA ARG A 73 -6.83 -4.64 -6.73
C ARG A 73 -8.20 -5.01 -6.18
N LEU A 74 -8.97 -5.82 -6.89
CA LEU A 74 -10.32 -6.21 -6.47
C LEU A 74 -10.31 -7.00 -5.16
N ASN A 75 -9.32 -7.88 -4.98
CA ASN A 75 -9.11 -8.63 -3.73
C ASN A 75 -8.79 -7.69 -2.56
N ALA A 76 -7.88 -6.73 -2.75
CA ALA A 76 -7.54 -5.74 -1.74
C ALA A 76 -8.74 -4.83 -1.38
N GLU A 77 -9.53 -4.42 -2.37
CA GLU A 77 -10.77 -3.67 -2.17
C GLU A 77 -11.82 -4.47 -1.37
N ALA A 78 -11.90 -5.79 -1.59
CA ALA A 78 -12.80 -6.66 -0.82
C ALA A 78 -12.32 -6.84 0.62
N ALA A 79 -11.01 -7.02 0.83
CA ALA A 79 -10.40 -7.16 2.14
C ALA A 79 -10.57 -5.90 2.99
N VAL A 80 -10.28 -4.71 2.43
CA VAL A 80 -10.49 -3.45 3.14
C VAL A 80 -11.97 -3.19 3.41
N LEU A 81 -12.89 -3.58 2.50
CA LEU A 81 -14.33 -3.48 2.76
C LEU A 81 -14.75 -4.34 3.96
N ALA A 82 -14.20 -5.54 4.10
CA ALA A 82 -14.44 -6.37 5.27
C ALA A 82 -13.93 -5.69 6.56
N ALA A 83 -12.73 -5.10 6.53
CA ALA A 83 -12.18 -4.34 7.66
C ALA A 83 -13.03 -3.12 8.02
N MET A 84 -13.49 -2.32 7.04
CA MET A 84 -14.36 -1.16 7.28
C MET A 84 -15.72 -1.57 7.86
N LYS A 85 -16.27 -2.72 7.43
CA LYS A 85 -17.50 -3.28 8.03
C LYS A 85 -17.30 -3.66 9.51
N GLN A 86 -16.14 -4.19 9.88
CA GLN A 86 -15.82 -4.47 11.28
C GLN A 86 -15.72 -3.17 12.09
N LEU A 87 -15.04 -2.16 11.54
CA LEU A 87 -14.89 -0.85 12.18
C LEU A 87 -16.24 -0.17 12.43
N ASP A 88 -17.10 -0.10 11.42
CA ASP A 88 -18.43 0.51 11.56
C ASP A 88 -19.30 -0.22 12.61
N ARG A 89 -19.20 -1.56 12.68
CA ARG A 89 -19.89 -2.35 13.72
C ARG A 89 -19.35 -2.05 15.12
N ALA A 90 -18.04 -2.04 15.29
CA ALA A 90 -17.40 -1.77 16.58
C ALA A 90 -17.73 -0.36 17.10
N GLN A 91 -17.81 0.62 16.20
CA GLN A 91 -18.14 2.01 16.52
C GLN A 91 -19.65 2.29 16.58
N GLN A 92 -20.49 1.28 16.28
CA GLN A 92 -21.94 1.43 16.13
C GLN A 92 -22.34 2.63 15.24
N ARG A 93 -21.54 2.90 14.21
CA ARG A 93 -21.71 4.06 13.31
C ARG A 93 -21.38 3.65 11.88
N GLN A 94 -22.24 4.02 10.93
CA GLN A 94 -22.01 3.73 9.51
C GLN A 94 -21.30 4.91 8.84
N HIS A 95 -19.97 4.84 8.72
CA HIS A 95 -19.19 5.92 8.15
C HIS A 95 -18.02 5.44 7.28
N ALA A 96 -17.30 4.42 7.72
CA ALA A 96 -16.14 3.90 7.02
C ALA A 96 -16.53 3.19 5.71
N VAL A 97 -17.62 2.41 5.70
CA VAL A 97 -18.08 1.73 4.49
C VAL A 97 -18.51 2.71 3.39
N PRO A 98 -19.39 3.72 3.64
CA PRO A 98 -19.73 4.71 2.62
C PRO A 98 -18.53 5.52 2.12
N ALA A 99 -17.59 5.87 3.02
CA ALA A 99 -16.37 6.58 2.64
C ALA A 99 -15.51 5.77 1.66
N LEU A 100 -15.29 4.47 1.97
CA LEU A 100 -14.57 3.56 1.07
C LEU A 100 -15.29 3.38 -0.27
N GLN A 101 -16.62 3.29 -0.29
CA GLN A 101 -17.37 3.16 -1.55
C GLN A 101 -17.17 4.38 -2.46
N LYS A 102 -17.20 5.59 -1.90
CA LYS A 102 -16.93 6.83 -2.64
C LYS A 102 -15.51 6.87 -3.16
N ASP A 103 -14.55 6.49 -2.33
CA ASP A 103 -13.13 6.41 -2.68
C ASP A 103 -12.87 5.40 -3.82
N LYS A 104 -13.46 4.20 -3.77
CA LYS A 104 -13.41 3.22 -4.88
C LYS A 104 -13.93 3.78 -6.20
N GLN A 105 -15.05 4.51 -6.17
CA GLN A 105 -15.63 5.12 -7.36
C GLN A 105 -14.71 6.21 -7.93
N ALA A 106 -14.17 7.07 -7.05
CA ALA A 106 -13.23 8.11 -7.44
C ALA A 106 -11.95 7.52 -8.04
N PHE A 107 -11.40 6.46 -7.45
CA PHE A 107 -10.24 5.76 -7.98
C PHE A 107 -10.53 5.15 -9.36
N ALA A 108 -11.68 4.49 -9.56
CA ALA A 108 -12.03 3.92 -10.86
C ALA A 108 -12.14 5.00 -11.96
N ALA A 109 -12.72 6.16 -11.64
CA ALA A 109 -12.80 7.30 -12.54
C ALA A 109 -11.41 7.88 -12.85
N TYR A 110 -10.57 8.07 -11.82
CA TYR A 110 -9.19 8.52 -11.95
C TYR A 110 -8.38 7.57 -12.83
N ARG A 111 -8.38 6.26 -12.52
CA ARG A 111 -7.63 5.23 -13.25
C ARG A 111 -7.96 5.28 -14.75
N LYS A 112 -9.25 5.32 -15.08
CA LYS A 112 -9.70 5.41 -16.47
C LYS A 112 -9.22 6.69 -17.15
N ALA A 113 -9.45 7.84 -16.53
CA ALA A 113 -9.11 9.13 -17.13
C ALA A 113 -7.60 9.33 -17.27
N HIS A 114 -6.85 8.94 -16.24
CA HIS A 114 -5.39 9.05 -16.21
C HIS A 114 -4.75 8.16 -17.27
N CYS A 115 -5.12 6.86 -17.34
CA CYS A 115 -4.51 5.97 -18.33
C CYS A 115 -4.92 6.29 -19.76
N ALA A 116 -6.12 6.84 -19.99
CA ALA A 116 -6.49 7.38 -21.30
C ALA A 116 -5.63 8.58 -21.69
N TRP A 117 -5.32 9.49 -20.76
CA TRP A 117 -4.39 10.59 -21.00
C TRP A 117 -2.95 10.11 -21.25
N VAL A 118 -2.48 9.13 -20.48
CA VAL A 118 -1.16 8.50 -20.71
C VAL A 118 -1.11 7.93 -22.13
N ALA A 119 -2.11 7.17 -22.56
CA ALA A 119 -2.20 6.66 -23.93
C ALA A 119 -2.13 7.79 -24.97
N ALA A 120 -2.91 8.86 -24.78
CA ALA A 120 -2.95 10.00 -25.68
C ALA A 120 -1.61 10.75 -25.75
N SER A 121 -0.81 10.74 -24.69
CA SER A 121 0.53 11.36 -24.68
C SER A 121 1.54 10.66 -25.61
N TYR A 122 1.25 9.42 -26.03
CA TYR A 122 2.04 8.65 -27.00
C TYR A 122 1.52 8.84 -28.45
N GLY A 123 0.48 9.65 -28.66
CA GLY A 123 -0.14 9.88 -29.97
C GLY A 123 -0.99 8.70 -30.47
N SER A 124 -1.21 8.60 -31.78
CA SER A 124 -1.91 7.47 -32.39
C SER A 124 -0.92 6.39 -32.82
N GLY A 125 -0.97 5.21 -32.20
CA GLY A 125 -0.12 4.10 -32.63
C GLY A 125 -0.03 2.97 -31.61
N ALA A 126 0.85 2.00 -31.91
CA ALA A 126 1.06 0.84 -31.06
C ALA A 126 1.58 1.20 -29.66
N GLY A 127 2.34 2.29 -29.53
CA GLY A 127 2.84 2.81 -28.26
C GLY A 127 1.74 3.27 -27.30
N ALA A 128 0.64 3.84 -27.81
CA ALA A 128 -0.48 4.29 -26.98
C ALA A 128 -1.15 3.13 -26.22
N GLY A 129 -1.40 2.01 -26.91
CA GLY A 129 -1.98 0.83 -26.28
C GLY A 129 -1.03 0.13 -25.29
N ILE A 130 0.28 0.19 -25.53
CA ILE A 130 1.29 -0.30 -24.58
C ILE A 130 1.27 0.56 -23.31
N ALA A 131 1.34 1.88 -23.47
CA ALA A 131 1.35 2.83 -22.35
C ALA A 131 0.06 2.78 -21.53
N GLU A 132 -1.10 2.64 -22.17
CA GLU A 132 -2.38 2.46 -21.48
C GLU A 132 -2.39 1.18 -20.63
N ALA A 133 -2.00 0.04 -21.23
CA ALA A 133 -1.99 -1.25 -20.54
C ALA A 133 -1.03 -1.24 -19.34
N ALA A 134 0.19 -0.70 -19.51
CA ALA A 134 1.15 -0.56 -18.43
C ALA A 134 0.63 0.33 -17.30
N CYS A 135 0.07 1.50 -17.63
CA CYS A 135 -0.56 2.40 -16.66
C CYS A 135 -1.66 1.71 -15.83
N LEU A 136 -2.53 0.94 -16.47
CA LEU A 136 -3.60 0.22 -15.79
C LEU A 136 -3.05 -0.81 -14.80
N ILE A 137 -2.04 -1.57 -15.19
CA ILE A 137 -1.37 -2.56 -14.33
C ILE A 137 -0.74 -1.87 -13.13
N ASP A 138 0.03 -0.81 -13.36
CA ASP A 138 0.78 -0.11 -12.32
C ASP A 138 -0.14 0.56 -11.30
N LEU A 139 -1.24 1.19 -11.76
CA LEU A 139 -2.24 1.76 -10.86
C LEU A 139 -2.98 0.68 -10.07
N ASP A 140 -3.30 -0.46 -10.66
CA ASP A 140 -4.00 -1.54 -9.96
C ASP A 140 -3.09 -2.20 -8.90
N ARG A 141 -1.81 -2.45 -9.23
CA ARG A 141 -0.79 -2.95 -8.28
C ARG A 141 -0.56 -1.96 -7.13
N THR A 142 -0.38 -0.68 -7.46
CA THR A 142 -0.18 0.39 -6.46
C THR A 142 -1.37 0.46 -5.51
N ARG A 143 -2.59 0.43 -6.06
CA ARG A 143 -3.82 0.50 -5.28
C ARG A 143 -3.98 -0.70 -4.35
N ALA A 144 -3.68 -1.91 -4.83
CA ALA A 144 -3.72 -3.11 -4.00
C ALA A 144 -2.77 -2.98 -2.79
N HIS A 145 -1.55 -2.51 -3.03
CA HIS A 145 -0.57 -2.27 -1.99
C HIS A 145 -0.99 -1.16 -1.00
N GLU A 146 -1.52 -0.04 -1.47
CA GLU A 146 -2.03 1.03 -0.60
C GLU A 146 -3.14 0.54 0.34
N LEU A 147 -4.09 -0.23 -0.20
CA LEU A 147 -5.21 -0.76 0.57
C LEU A 147 -4.78 -1.80 1.61
N SER A 148 -3.70 -2.53 1.35
CA SER A 148 -3.14 -3.54 2.27
C SER A 148 -2.87 -3.02 3.68
N LYS A 149 -2.50 -1.74 3.80
CA LYS A 149 -2.22 -1.04 5.07
C LYS A 149 -3.42 -0.99 6.03
N TYR A 150 -4.63 -1.25 5.53
CA TYR A 150 -5.88 -1.11 6.29
C TYR A 150 -6.50 -2.44 6.72
N TYR A 151 -6.01 -3.58 6.22
CA TYR A 151 -6.52 -4.90 6.59
C TYR A 151 -5.45 -5.90 7.06
N MET A 152 -4.16 -5.55 6.94
CA MET A 152 -3.04 -6.35 7.49
C MET A 152 -2.54 -5.79 8.83
N ARG A 153 -3.44 -5.22 9.64
CA ARG A 153 -3.09 -4.64 10.96
C ARG A 153 -3.15 -5.69 12.06
#